data_AF-A0A7J8W1T0-F1
#
_entry.id   AF-A0A7J8W1T0-F1
#
_cell.length_a   1.000
_cell.length_b   1.000
_cell.length_c   1.000
_cell.angle_alpha   90.00
_cell.angle_beta   90.00
_cell.angle_gamma   90.00
#
_symmetry.space_group_name_H-M   'P 1'
#
loop_
_entity.id
_entity.type
_entity.pdbx_description
1 polymer ?
#
loop_
_entity_poly.entity_id
_entity_poly.type
_entity_poly.pdbx_seq_one_letter_code
_entity_poly.pdbx_strand_id
1 'polypeptide(L)'
;MMGSQQSTTKEEEDCLRAIQYATSTVLPFALKAAVDLDLFEIIAKSGPGSMVSAAEIVSKLPAKNPNAPEIIDRILRFLTVHSVLDCKLVTDEDGNTTRLYGIASIGRYFAQNEDGISVVPMLHMTMDRHMIEC
;
A
#
# COMPACT_ATOMS: atom_id res chain seq x y z
N MET A 1 20.40 8.06 -30.39
CA MET A 1 20.86 6.90 -29.61
C MET A 1 19.61 6.18 -29.13
N MET A 2 19.25 5.08 -29.80
CA MET A 2 18.09 4.26 -29.45
C MET A 2 18.43 3.49 -28.17
N GLY A 3 17.65 3.69 -27.11
CA GLY A 3 17.78 2.91 -25.89
C GLY A 3 17.51 1.45 -26.22
N SER A 4 18.51 0.60 -25.96
CA SER A 4 18.37 -0.84 -26.08
C SER A 4 17.27 -1.31 -25.13
N GLN A 5 16.09 -1.63 -25.65
CA GLN A 5 15.15 -2.49 -24.93
C GLN A 5 15.79 -3.86 -24.81
N GLN A 6 16.30 -4.16 -23.62
CA GLN A 6 16.82 -5.47 -23.30
C GLN A 6 15.63 -6.43 -23.19
N SER A 7 15.49 -7.31 -24.18
CA SER A 7 14.52 -8.40 -24.15
C SER A 7 14.89 -9.35 -23.02
N THR A 8 14.08 -9.43 -21.97
CA THR A 8 14.18 -10.46 -20.94
C THR A 8 14.08 -11.84 -21.60
N THR A 9 14.94 -12.76 -21.20
CA THR A 9 14.86 -14.15 -21.66
C THR A 9 13.69 -14.86 -20.97
N LYS A 10 13.17 -15.91 -21.60
CA LYS A 10 12.09 -16.72 -20.99
C LYS A 10 12.47 -17.27 -19.60
N GLU A 11 13.73 -17.68 -19.44
CA GLU A 11 14.26 -18.19 -18.18
C GLU A 11 14.24 -17.12 -17.08
N GLU A 12 14.62 -15.87 -17.40
CA GLU A 12 14.54 -14.75 -16.47
C GLU A 12 13.09 -14.44 -16.07
N GLU A 13 12.14 -14.47 -17.03
CA GLU A 13 10.73 -14.27 -16.71
C GLU A 13 10.17 -15.37 -15.79
N ASP A 14 10.51 -16.63 -16.06
CA ASP A 14 10.06 -17.77 -15.25
C ASP A 14 10.66 -17.71 -13.83
N CYS A 15 11.93 -17.29 -13.70
CA CYS A 15 12.56 -17.00 -12.42
C CYS A 15 11.83 -15.89 -11.64
N LEU A 16 11.52 -14.76 -12.28
CA LEU A 16 10.77 -13.66 -11.65
C LEU A 16 9.37 -14.09 -11.20
N ARG A 17 8.67 -14.91 -12.00
CA ARG A 17 7.37 -15.47 -11.61
C ARG A 17 7.48 -16.39 -10.40
N ALA A 18 8.49 -17.27 -10.36
CA ALA A 18 8.73 -18.14 -9.21
C ALA A 18 8.98 -17.33 -7.93
N ILE A 19 9.78 -16.25 -8.01
CA ILE A 19 10.00 -15.32 -6.89
C ILE A 19 8.70 -14.64 -6.47
N GLN A 20 7.88 -14.17 -7.42
CA GLN A 20 6.58 -13.57 -7.12
C GLN A 20 5.66 -14.54 -6.40
N TYR A 21 5.62 -15.82 -6.80
CA TYR A 21 4.81 -16.84 -6.13
C TYR A 21 5.33 -17.15 -4.73
N ALA A 22 6.65 -17.30 -4.58
CA ALA A 22 7.30 -17.53 -3.29
C ALA A 22 7.07 -16.38 -2.29
N THR A 23 6.87 -15.15 -2.79
CA THR A 23 6.64 -13.94 -1.99
C THR A 23 5.18 -13.46 -2.01
N SER A 24 4.25 -14.27 -2.54
CA SER A 24 2.85 -13.88 -2.75
C SER A 24 2.11 -13.49 -1.47
N THR A 25 2.54 -13.99 -0.30
CA THR A 25 1.96 -13.67 1.01
C THR A 25 2.24 -12.24 1.47
N VAL A 26 3.25 -11.56 0.91
CA VAL A 26 3.61 -10.21 1.32
C VAL A 26 2.47 -9.21 1.06
N LEU A 27 1.76 -9.35 -0.07
CA LEU A 27 0.61 -8.49 -0.40
C LEU A 27 -0.52 -8.55 0.63
N PRO A 28 -1.11 -9.73 0.94
CA PRO A 28 -2.21 -9.79 1.89
C PRO A 28 -1.77 -9.42 3.32
N PHE A 29 -0.52 -9.68 3.72
CA PHE A 29 0.00 -9.19 5.01
C PHE A 29 0.14 -7.67 5.05
N ALA A 30 0.63 -7.04 3.98
CA ALA A 30 0.72 -5.58 3.89
C ALA A 30 -0.67 -4.93 3.90
N LEU A 31 -1.64 -5.53 3.20
CA LEU A 31 -3.05 -5.11 3.26
C LEU A 31 -3.60 -5.21 4.68
N LYS A 32 -3.38 -6.35 5.35
CA LYS A 32 -3.83 -6.54 6.74
C LYS A 32 -3.23 -5.49 7.66
N ALA A 33 -1.93 -5.24 7.56
CA ALA A 33 -1.26 -4.21 8.35
C ALA A 33 -1.81 -2.81 8.07
N ALA A 34 -2.07 -2.46 6.80
CA ALA A 34 -2.64 -1.17 6.44
C ALA A 34 -4.08 -0.98 6.96
N VAL A 35 -4.86 -2.06 7.01
CA VAL A 35 -6.20 -2.08 7.61
C VAL A 35 -6.12 -1.99 9.13
N ASP A 36 -5.28 -2.80 9.79
CA ASP A 36 -5.10 -2.80 11.25
C ASP A 36 -4.63 -1.43 11.78
N LEU A 37 -3.93 -0.66 10.94
CA LEU A 37 -3.45 0.70 11.23
C LEU A 37 -4.42 1.79 10.75
N ASP A 38 -5.62 1.44 10.28
CA ASP A 38 -6.63 2.38 9.77
C ASP A 38 -6.13 3.31 8.64
N LEU A 39 -5.12 2.90 7.86
CA LEU A 39 -4.49 3.78 6.87
C LEU A 39 -5.49 4.20 5.78
N PHE A 40 -6.34 3.26 5.33
CA PHE A 40 -7.37 3.56 4.34
C PHE A 40 -8.40 4.55 4.88
N GLU A 41 -8.85 4.38 6.12
CA GLU A 41 -9.80 5.29 6.78
C GLU A 41 -9.21 6.69 6.95
N ILE A 42 -7.93 6.79 7.32
CA ILE A 42 -7.23 8.06 7.48
C ILE A 42 -7.13 8.83 6.16
N ILE A 43 -6.84 8.13 5.06
CA ILE A 43 -6.79 8.75 3.72
C ILE A 43 -8.21 9.14 3.29
N ALA A 44 -9.20 8.26 3.46
CA ALA A 44 -10.60 8.51 3.09
C ALA A 44 -11.18 9.75 3.79
N LYS A 45 -10.89 9.92 5.09
CA LYS A 45 -11.32 11.08 5.89
C LYS A 45 -10.75 12.42 5.42
N SER A 46 -9.69 12.41 4.59
CA SER A 46 -9.12 13.63 4.01
C SER A 46 -9.93 14.16 2.82
N GLY A 47 -10.94 13.40 2.38
CA GLY A 47 -11.92 13.79 1.38
C GLY A 47 -11.75 13.03 0.05
N PRO A 48 -12.81 12.93 -0.78
CA PRO A 48 -12.74 12.24 -2.07
C PRO A 48 -11.67 12.86 -2.98
N GLY A 49 -10.77 12.03 -3.50
CA GLY A 49 -9.67 12.46 -4.39
C GLY A 49 -8.53 13.21 -3.70
N SER A 50 -8.58 13.37 -2.38
CA SER A 50 -7.45 13.90 -1.62
C SER A 50 -6.28 12.92 -1.61
N MET A 51 -5.06 13.47 -1.52
CA MET A 51 -3.85 12.69 -1.34
C MET A 51 -3.08 13.24 -0.14
N VAL A 52 -2.52 12.35 0.67
CA VAL A 52 -1.83 12.71 1.93
C VAL A 52 -0.46 12.04 2.00
N SER A 53 0.49 12.70 2.65
CA SER A 53 1.82 12.16 2.90
C SER A 53 1.82 11.14 4.04
N ALA A 54 2.86 10.30 4.08
CA ALA A 54 3.06 9.37 5.19
C ALA A 54 3.19 10.09 6.55
N ALA A 55 3.80 11.28 6.57
CA ALA A 55 3.93 12.09 7.79
C ALA A 55 2.56 12.58 8.30
N GLU A 56 1.68 13.06 7.41
CA GLU A 56 0.32 13.45 7.77
C GLU A 56 -0.51 12.28 8.28
N ILE A 57 -0.36 11.09 7.67
CA ILE A 57 -1.02 9.88 8.16
C ILE A 57 -0.53 9.55 9.57
N VAL A 58 0.78 9.55 9.80
CA VAL A 58 1.36 9.23 11.12
C VAL A 58 0.95 10.24 12.19
N SER A 59 0.79 11.53 11.85
CA SER A 59 0.30 12.54 12.81
C SER A 59 -1.12 12.27 13.34
N LYS A 60 -1.90 11.45 12.62
CA LYS A 60 -3.26 11.04 13.01
C LYS A 60 -3.28 9.71 13.76
N LEU A 61 -2.14 9.02 13.86
CA LEU A 61 -1.98 7.77 14.58
C LEU A 61 -1.46 8.03 16.01
N PRO A 62 -1.78 7.18 16.99
CA PRO A 62 -1.16 7.22 18.32
C PRO A 62 0.28 6.64 18.29
N ALA A 63 1.08 7.04 17.29
CA ALA A 63 2.43 6.51 17.07
C ALA A 63 3.46 7.22 17.96
N LYS A 64 4.25 6.43 18.69
CA LYS A 64 5.41 6.91 19.48
C LYS A 64 6.75 6.61 18.81
N ASN A 65 6.74 5.79 17.75
CA ASN A 65 7.94 5.36 17.05
C ASN A 65 8.42 6.48 16.11
N PRO A 66 9.62 7.04 16.29
CA PRO A 66 10.13 8.10 15.42
C PRO A 66 10.30 7.63 13.95
N ASN A 67 10.47 6.32 13.73
CA ASN A 67 10.62 5.73 12.40
C ASN A 67 9.27 5.39 11.74
N ALA A 68 8.14 5.70 12.38
CA ALA A 68 6.82 5.38 11.85
C ALA A 68 6.56 5.96 10.44
N PRO A 69 6.92 7.22 10.12
CA PRO A 69 6.69 7.77 8.78
C PRO A 69 7.37 6.96 7.68
N GLU A 70 8.60 6.50 7.90
CA GLU A 70 9.34 5.69 6.93
C GLU A 70 8.73 4.29 6.75
N ILE A 71 8.34 3.65 7.86
CA ILE A 71 7.70 2.33 7.83
C ILE A 71 6.36 2.39 7.09
N ILE A 72 5.54 3.41 7.39
CA ILE A 72 4.26 3.64 6.73
C ILE A 72 4.47 3.97 5.25
N ASP A 73 5.44 4.83 4.89
CA ASP A 73 5.76 5.12 3.48
C ASP A 73 6.10 3.84 2.70
N ARG A 74 6.87 2.93 3.30
CA ARG A 74 7.21 1.64 2.65
C ARG A 74 5.99 0.77 2.41
N ILE A 75 5.05 0.70 3.35
CA ILE A 75 3.78 -0.03 3.18
C ILE A 75 2.95 0.62 2.07
N LEU A 76 2.75 1.94 2.11
CA LEU A 76 1.93 2.66 1.13
C LEU A 76 2.52 2.57 -0.28
N ARG A 77 3.85 2.68 -0.41
CA ARG A 77 4.56 2.52 -1.68
C ARG A 77 4.40 1.11 -2.24
N PHE A 78 4.49 0.10 -1.39
CA PHE A 78 4.27 -1.28 -1.81
C PHE A 78 2.83 -1.50 -2.30
N LEU A 79 1.83 -0.99 -1.57
CA LEU A 79 0.42 -1.03 -1.99
C LEU A 79 0.16 -0.26 -3.30
N THR A 80 0.92 0.80 -3.56
CA THR A 80 0.87 1.55 -4.83
C THR A 80 1.33 0.68 -6.01
N VAL A 81 2.40 -0.11 -5.84
CA VAL A 81 2.88 -1.02 -6.90
C VAL A 81 1.82 -2.07 -7.26
N HIS A 82 0.95 -2.40 -6.32
CA HIS A 82 -0.19 -3.31 -6.52
C HIS A 82 -1.49 -2.58 -6.90
N SER A 83 -1.41 -1.30 -7.28
CA SER A 83 -2.56 -0.46 -7.71
C SER A 83 -3.66 -0.32 -6.65
N VAL A 84 -3.36 -0.60 -5.39
CA VAL A 84 -4.29 -0.43 -4.26
C VAL A 84 -4.41 1.04 -3.87
N LEU A 85 -3.30 1.77 -4.00
CA LEU A 85 -3.21 3.20 -3.79
C LEU A 85 -2.68 3.88 -5.04
N ASP A 86 -3.03 5.15 -5.21
CA ASP A 86 -2.40 6.06 -6.14
C ASP A 86 -1.28 6.81 -5.44
N CYS A 87 -0.17 7.09 -6.13
CA CYS A 87 0.95 7.87 -5.60
C CYS A 87 1.27 9.03 -6.52
N LYS A 88 1.50 10.21 -5.93
CA LYS A 88 2.00 11.40 -6.62
C LYS A 88 3.26 11.89 -5.92
N LEU A 89 4.29 12.21 -6.69
CA LEU A 89 5.48 12.87 -6.17
C LEU A 89 5.28 14.39 -6.28
N VAL A 90 5.53 15.10 -5.18
CA VAL A 90 5.46 16.57 -5.11
C VAL A 90 6.82 17.06 -4.65
N THR A 91 7.34 18.08 -5.33
CA THR A 91 8.60 18.74 -4.97
C THR A 91 8.28 20.11 -4.41
N ASP A 92 8.85 20.46 -3.25
CA ASP A 92 8.73 21.79 -2.67
C ASP A 92 9.69 22.80 -3.32
N GLU A 93 9.64 24.05 -2.87
CA GLU A 93 10.49 25.14 -3.37
C GLU A 93 11.97 24.92 -3.03
N ASP A 94 12.26 24.17 -1.97
CA ASP A 94 13.61 23.81 -1.52
C ASP A 94 14.19 22.59 -2.28
N GLY A 95 13.39 21.99 -3.17
CA GLY A 95 13.78 20.82 -3.96
C GLY A 95 13.57 19.48 -3.27
N ASN A 96 12.96 19.44 -2.09
CA ASN A 96 12.64 18.20 -1.40
C ASN A 96 11.42 17.53 -2.01
N THR A 97 11.52 16.22 -2.28
CA THR A 97 10.44 15.45 -2.86
C THR A 97 9.67 14.66 -1.80
N THR A 98 8.35 14.80 -1.76
CA THR A 98 7.44 14.06 -0.88
C THR A 98 6.45 13.24 -1.71
N ARG A 99 6.16 12.02 -1.26
CA ARG A 99 5.10 11.19 -1.85
C ARG A 99 3.77 11.46 -1.15
N LEU A 100 2.74 11.68 -1.95
CA LEU A 100 1.36 11.75 -1.52
C LEU A 100 0.62 10.51 -2.00
N TYR A 101 -0.26 9.98 -1.16
CA TYR A 101 -0.99 8.75 -1.39
C TYR A 101 -2.50 9.01 -1.38
N GLY A 102 -3.20 8.46 -2.36
CA GLY A 102 -4.66 8.47 -2.48
C GLY A 102 -5.21 7.06 -2.63
N ILE A 103 -6.51 6.88 -2.38
CA ILE A 103 -7.16 5.57 -2.53
C ILE A 103 -7.55 5.34 -3.99
N ALA A 104 -6.95 4.31 -4.61
CA ALA A 104 -7.32 3.88 -5.95
C ALA A 104 -8.65 3.10 -5.95
N SER A 105 -9.20 2.78 -7.12
CA SER A 105 -10.51 2.12 -7.25
C SER A 105 -10.63 0.82 -6.45
N ILE A 106 -9.60 -0.04 -6.45
CA ILE A 106 -9.60 -1.29 -5.68
C ILE A 106 -9.38 -1.04 -4.18
N GLY A 107 -8.62 -0.01 -3.81
CA GLY A 107 -8.36 0.36 -2.42
C GLY A 107 -9.62 0.69 -1.63
N ARG A 108 -10.68 1.19 -2.30
CA ARG A 108 -11.94 1.57 -1.67
C ARG A 108 -12.65 0.42 -0.96
N TYR A 109 -12.45 -0.82 -1.40
CA TYR A 109 -13.05 -1.99 -0.78
C TYR A 109 -12.37 -2.38 0.54
N PHE A 110 -11.20 -1.81 0.85
CA PHE A 110 -10.48 -1.99 2.10
C PHE A 110 -10.75 -0.88 3.13
N ALA A 111 -11.65 0.06 2.82
CA ALA A 111 -12.26 1.00 3.75
C ALA A 111 -13.77 0.69 3.88
N GLN A 112 -14.40 1.09 4.97
CA GLN A 112 -15.85 1.03 5.08
C GLN A 112 -16.48 2.08 4.15
N ASN A 113 -17.41 1.65 3.30
CA ASN A 113 -18.25 2.57 2.54
C ASN A 113 -19.39 3.12 3.42
N GLU A 114 -20.23 4.00 2.85
CA GLU A 114 -21.36 4.61 3.57
C GLU A 114 -22.37 3.58 4.12
N ASP A 115 -22.44 2.39 3.50
CA ASP A 115 -23.28 1.27 3.92
C ASP A 115 -22.58 0.31 4.91
N GLY A 116 -21.33 0.60 5.30
CA GLY A 116 -20.51 -0.25 6.17
C GLY A 116 -19.96 -1.53 5.51
N ILE A 117 -20.07 -1.65 4.18
CA ILE A 117 -19.63 -2.80 3.40
C ILE A 117 -18.14 -2.66 3.05
N SER A 118 -17.35 -3.71 3.33
CA SER A 118 -15.94 -3.82 2.94
C SER A 118 -15.51 -5.28 2.83
N VAL A 119 -14.36 -5.53 2.18
CA VAL A 119 -13.73 -6.87 2.13
C VAL A 119 -12.81 -7.14 3.33
N VAL A 120 -12.71 -6.19 4.25
CA VAL A 120 -11.86 -6.28 5.45
C VAL A 120 -12.15 -7.52 6.30
N PRO A 121 -13.41 -7.89 6.60
CA PRO A 121 -13.68 -9.11 7.37
C PRO A 121 -13.16 -10.38 6.70
N MET A 122 -13.25 -10.46 5.37
CA MET A 122 -12.71 -11.58 4.60
C MET A 122 -11.18 -11.61 4.67
N LEU A 123 -10.52 -10.46 4.51
CA LEU A 123 -9.07 -10.33 4.64
C LEU A 123 -8.60 -10.77 6.04
N HIS A 124 -9.28 -10.33 7.11
CA HIS A 124 -8.96 -10.75 8.47
C HIS A 124 -9.15 -12.25 8.68
N MET A 125 -10.22 -12.84 8.15
CA MET A 125 -10.45 -14.27 8.23
C MET A 125 -9.35 -15.06 7.53
N THR A 126 -8.98 -14.69 6.30
CA THR A 126 -7.94 -15.39 5.53
C THR A 126 -6.54 -15.20 6.12
N MET A 127 -6.29 -14.03 6.72
CA MET A 127 -4.98 -13.68 7.29
C MET A 127 -4.93 -13.82 8.81
N ASP A 128 -5.88 -14.55 9.40
CA ASP A 128 -5.83 -14.90 10.80
C ASP A 128 -4.68 -15.89 11.03
N ARG A 129 -3.97 -15.71 12.14
CA ARG A 129 -2.83 -16.55 12.49
C ARG A 129 -3.17 -18.03 12.45
N HIS A 130 -4.34 -18.43 12.96
CA HIS A 130 -4.75 -19.84 13.00
C HIS A 130 -5.02 -20.41 11.61
N MET A 131 -5.38 -19.59 10.63
CA MET A 131 -5.60 -20.04 9.25
C MET A 131 -4.29 -20.21 8.47
N ILE A 132 -3.20 -19.56 8.89
CA ILE A 132 -1.89 -19.61 8.22
C ILE A 132 -0.96 -20.66 8.85
N GLU A 133 -1.08 -20.90 10.15
CA GLU A 133 -0.23 -21.84 10.90
C GLU A 133 -0.70 -23.31 10.82
N CYS A 134 -1.86 -23.59 10.23
CA CYS A 134 -2.43 -24.94 10.05
C CYS A 134 -2.17 -25.50 8.65
#